data_AF-A0A3A5WDF1-F1
#
_entry.id   AF-A0A3A5WDF1-F1
#
_cell.length_a   1.000
_cell.length_b   1.000
_cell.length_c   1.000
_cell.angle_alpha   90.00
_cell.angle_beta   90.00
_cell.angle_gamma   90.00
#
_symmetry.space_group_name_H-M   'P 1'
#
loop_
_entity.id
_entity.type
_entity.pdbx_description
1 polymer ?
#
loop_
_entity_poly.entity_id
_entity_poly.type
_entity_poly.pdbx_seq_one_letter_code
_entity_poly.pdbx_strand_id
1 'polypeptide(L)'
;MGFLVRFMMMPPSQDAHVHAPPAKHNLGGEEEQDEDMSPEELRFRRKERETRRSELLDAIHAIARRSPEVFEAEAEDLIRRSVWQQTGSDPIFSSKLDRWLKSEYRFETFASILPHDARLERRDVEPPSVEHLDARHRQVYDALIEKFDGTEEQPRNHHRWDAATRDQFIILGMIALGGKHGERQARMVHYLGLGASGGDHLRGSNTVRAAKIALTRHLRSRVPGFTDLFSKATGNGDRRQHRFKDMDVASTVAQYVRSHPASMLLPEPPLTA
;
A
#
# COMPACT_ATOMS: atom_id res chain seq x y z
N MET A 1 -29.55 -57.13 -37.95
CA MET A 1 -29.77 -56.13 -36.89
C MET A 1 -29.13 -54.81 -37.39
N GLY A 2 -29.71 -53.95 -38.24
CA GLY A 2 -31.08 -53.40 -38.30
C GLY A 2 -31.30 -52.53 -37.06
N PHE A 3 -31.32 -51.19 -37.05
CA PHE A 3 -31.84 -50.13 -37.95
C PHE A 3 -30.86 -48.90 -37.94
N LEU A 4 -30.43 -48.26 -39.04
CA LEU A 4 -31.08 -47.24 -39.93
C LEU A 4 -31.81 -46.09 -39.20
N VAL A 5 -31.32 -44.83 -39.24
CA VAL A 5 -31.72 -43.69 -40.14
C VAL A 5 -32.13 -42.51 -39.22
N ARG A 6 -31.99 -41.19 -39.47
CA ARG A 6 -31.37 -40.28 -40.47
C ARG A 6 -31.92 -38.86 -40.14
N PHE A 7 -31.10 -37.81 -40.36
CA PHE A 7 -31.41 -36.37 -40.51
C PHE A 7 -32.29 -35.61 -39.48
N MET A 8 -31.84 -34.42 -39.05
CA MET A 8 -32.22 -33.13 -39.65
C MET A 8 -31.42 -31.95 -39.08
N MET A 9 -31.20 -30.97 -39.95
CA MET A 9 -30.65 -29.63 -39.66
C MET A 9 -31.56 -28.79 -38.76
N MET A 10 -30.97 -27.72 -38.18
CA MET A 10 -31.53 -26.68 -37.29
C MET A 10 -32.93 -26.11 -37.67
N PRO A 11 -33.64 -25.51 -36.70
CA PRO A 11 -33.51 -24.07 -36.44
C PRO A 11 -33.39 -23.70 -34.93
N PRO A 12 -32.88 -22.50 -34.58
CA PRO A 12 -32.98 -21.95 -33.23
C PRO A 12 -34.22 -21.04 -33.11
N SER A 13 -35.19 -21.43 -32.29
CA SER A 13 -36.38 -20.65 -31.90
C SER A 13 -37.02 -21.39 -30.71
N GLN A 14 -37.55 -20.84 -29.63
CA GLN A 14 -37.92 -19.49 -29.23
C GLN A 14 -38.26 -19.54 -27.72
N ASP A 15 -38.02 -18.42 -27.04
CA ASP A 15 -38.89 -17.77 -26.05
C ASP A 15 -39.73 -18.63 -25.08
N ALA A 16 -39.34 -18.57 -23.80
CA ALA A 16 -40.29 -18.63 -22.69
C ALA A 16 -39.91 -17.56 -21.66
N HIS A 17 -40.70 -16.49 -21.69
CA HIS A 17 -40.70 -15.37 -20.76
C HIS A 17 -40.91 -15.82 -19.31
N VAL A 18 -40.09 -15.26 -18.39
CA VAL A 18 -40.52 -14.98 -17.01
C VAL A 18 -40.01 -13.58 -16.64
N HIS A 19 -40.94 -12.62 -16.77
CA HIS A 19 -41.06 -11.34 -16.06
C HIS A 19 -39.79 -10.56 -15.67
N ALA A 20 -39.28 -9.77 -16.60
CA ALA A 20 -38.75 -8.45 -16.24
C ALA A 20 -39.92 -7.44 -16.23
N PRO A 21 -40.16 -6.69 -15.14
CA PRO A 21 -41.05 -5.55 -15.23
C PRO A 21 -40.40 -4.46 -16.12
N PRO A 22 -41.21 -3.68 -16.85
CA PRO A 22 -40.69 -2.74 -17.84
C PRO A 22 -39.91 -1.62 -17.15
N ALA A 23 -38.75 -1.30 -17.73
CA ALA A 23 -38.01 -0.08 -17.48
C ALA A 23 -38.94 1.12 -17.75
N LYS A 24 -39.51 1.67 -16.69
CA LYS A 24 -40.03 3.04 -16.68
C LYS A 24 -39.02 3.88 -15.94
N HIS A 25 -38.58 4.92 -16.62
CA HIS A 25 -37.90 6.08 -16.06
C HIS A 25 -38.42 6.41 -14.66
N ASN A 26 -37.49 6.48 -13.70
CA ASN A 26 -37.55 7.40 -12.57
C ASN A 26 -36.10 7.75 -12.18
N LEU A 27 -35.50 8.61 -13.00
CA LEU A 27 -34.27 9.35 -12.68
C LEU A 27 -34.61 10.59 -11.81
N GLY A 28 -35.46 10.42 -10.79
CA GLY A 28 -35.97 11.54 -9.98
C GLY A 28 -36.21 11.22 -8.50
N GLY A 29 -35.84 10.04 -8.00
CA GLY A 29 -36.35 9.55 -6.72
C GLY A 29 -35.86 10.25 -5.45
N GLU A 30 -34.66 10.84 -5.43
CA GLU A 30 -34.10 11.48 -4.23
C GLU A 30 -34.02 13.01 -4.33
N GLU A 31 -33.85 13.56 -5.54
CA GLU A 31 -33.87 15.02 -5.74
C GLU A 31 -35.30 15.59 -5.71
N GLU A 32 -36.32 14.89 -6.24
CA GLU A 32 -37.72 15.36 -6.18
C GLU A 32 -38.36 15.18 -4.79
N GLN A 33 -37.76 14.40 -3.89
CA GLN A 33 -38.25 14.26 -2.51
C GLN A 33 -37.71 15.34 -1.56
N ASP A 34 -36.63 16.03 -1.92
CA ASP A 34 -36.05 17.08 -1.10
C ASP A 34 -36.68 18.47 -1.39
N GLU A 35 -37.43 18.61 -2.49
CA GLU A 35 -38.07 19.89 -2.88
C GLU A 35 -39.34 20.23 -2.07
N ASP A 36 -39.98 19.25 -1.42
CA ASP A 36 -41.26 19.42 -0.71
C ASP A 36 -41.15 19.22 0.83
N MET A 37 -39.92 19.11 1.36
CA MET A 37 -39.69 18.87 2.79
C MET A 37 -39.37 20.14 3.58
N SER A 38 -39.85 20.17 4.83
CA SER A 38 -39.58 21.28 5.74
C SER A 38 -38.08 21.42 6.03
N PRO A 39 -37.56 22.65 6.24
CA PRO A 39 -36.17 22.88 6.65
C PRO A 39 -35.74 22.06 7.88
N GLU A 40 -36.68 21.71 8.77
CA GLU A 40 -36.42 20.87 9.94
C GLU A 40 -36.24 19.39 9.59
N GLU A 41 -37.01 18.87 8.63
CA GLU A 41 -36.92 17.49 8.14
C GLU A 41 -35.63 17.27 7.34
N LEU A 42 -35.24 18.26 6.53
CA LEU A 42 -33.94 18.27 5.84
C LEU A 42 -32.77 18.26 6.83
N ARG A 43 -32.85 19.03 7.92
CA ARG A 43 -31.85 19.02 9.00
C ARG A 43 -31.81 17.67 9.72
N PHE A 44 -32.97 17.08 10.01
CA PHE A 44 -33.06 15.77 10.66
C PHE A 44 -32.46 14.67 9.79
N ARG A 45 -32.82 14.60 8.50
CA ARG A 45 -32.22 13.67 7.53
C ARG A 45 -30.72 13.88 7.37
N ARG A 46 -30.24 15.13 7.38
CA ARG A 46 -28.80 15.42 7.30
C ARG A 46 -28.08 14.89 8.53
N LYS A 47 -28.63 15.12 9.72
CA LYS A 47 -28.10 14.63 10.99
C LYS A 47 -28.14 13.09 11.07
N GLU A 48 -29.20 12.47 10.58
CA GLU A 48 -29.33 11.00 10.54
C GLU A 48 -28.30 10.38 9.57
N ARG A 49 -28.13 10.97 8.37
CA ARG A 49 -27.07 10.58 7.42
C ARG A 49 -25.67 10.74 8.04
N GLU A 50 -25.43 11.82 8.76
CA GLU A 50 -24.16 12.10 9.43
C GLU A 50 -23.88 11.13 10.58
N THR A 51 -24.89 10.80 11.39
CA THR A 51 -24.78 9.82 12.48
C THR A 51 -24.48 8.43 11.94
N ARG A 52 -25.21 8.01 10.90
CA ARG A 52 -25.00 6.71 10.24
C ARG A 52 -23.62 6.61 9.57
N ARG A 53 -23.12 7.73 9.03
CA ARG A 53 -21.75 7.82 8.50
C ARG A 53 -20.72 7.68 9.62
N SER A 54 -20.93 8.33 10.77
CA SER A 54 -20.04 8.23 11.92
C SER A 54 -19.96 6.80 12.45
N GLU A 55 -21.10 6.15 12.69
CA GLU A 55 -21.17 4.77 13.21
C GLU A 55 -20.47 3.77 12.31
N LEU A 56 -20.61 3.94 10.99
CA LEU A 56 -19.94 3.13 10.00
C LEU A 56 -18.42 3.33 10.02
N LEU A 57 -17.94 4.58 10.10
CA LEU A 57 -16.52 4.88 10.22
C LEU A 57 -15.94 4.27 11.50
N ASP A 58 -16.68 4.33 12.60
CA ASP A 58 -16.29 3.71 13.87
C ASP A 58 -16.22 2.18 13.77
N ALA A 59 -17.16 1.55 13.07
CA ALA A 59 -17.13 0.10 12.80
C ALA A 59 -15.94 -0.30 11.92
N ILE A 60 -15.66 0.48 10.87
CA ILE A 60 -14.49 0.30 10.01
C ILE A 60 -13.20 0.45 10.83
N HIS A 61 -13.11 1.47 11.70
CA HIS A 61 -11.98 1.67 12.61
C HIS A 61 -11.81 0.49 13.58
N ALA A 62 -12.89 -0.03 14.15
CA ALA A 62 -12.85 -1.16 15.06
C ALA A 62 -12.32 -2.43 14.37
N ILE A 63 -12.74 -2.69 13.13
CA ILE A 63 -12.27 -3.85 12.33
C ILE A 63 -10.81 -3.66 11.93
N ALA A 64 -10.43 -2.46 11.47
CA ALA A 64 -9.05 -2.14 11.09
C ALA A 64 -8.06 -2.30 12.26
N ARG A 65 -8.46 -1.94 13.49
CA ARG A 65 -7.63 -2.13 14.69
C ARG A 65 -7.56 -3.58 15.15
N ARG A 66 -8.66 -4.32 15.06
CA ARG A 66 -8.75 -5.69 15.61
C ARG A 66 -8.10 -6.73 14.70
N SER A 67 -8.11 -6.51 13.39
CA SER A 67 -7.53 -7.46 12.43
C SER A 67 -7.00 -6.73 11.18
N PRO A 68 -5.82 -6.08 11.29
CA PRO A 68 -5.26 -5.25 10.22
C PRO A 68 -5.06 -6.00 8.92
N GLU A 69 -4.59 -7.26 8.98
CA GLU A 69 -4.32 -8.09 7.80
C GLU A 69 -5.60 -8.51 7.05
N VAL A 70 -6.68 -8.82 7.79
CA VAL A 70 -7.99 -9.19 7.24
C VAL A 70 -8.68 -7.96 6.67
N PHE A 71 -8.59 -6.84 7.39
CA PHE A 71 -9.10 -5.57 6.92
C PHE A 71 -8.39 -5.13 5.63
N GLU A 72 -7.06 -5.18 5.55
CA GLU A 72 -6.34 -4.84 4.31
C GLU A 72 -6.74 -5.72 3.11
N ALA A 73 -7.09 -7.00 3.36
CA ALA A 73 -7.56 -7.92 2.32
C ALA A 73 -9.00 -7.63 1.86
N GLU A 74 -9.89 -7.23 2.77
CA GLU A 74 -11.34 -7.10 2.53
C GLU A 74 -11.83 -5.64 2.44
N ALA A 75 -10.98 -4.65 2.76
CA ALA A 75 -11.37 -3.26 2.90
C ALA A 75 -11.83 -2.64 1.58
N GLU A 76 -11.27 -3.01 0.43
CA GLU A 76 -11.79 -2.55 -0.86
C GLU A 76 -13.25 -2.99 -1.04
N ASP A 77 -13.57 -4.24 -0.73
CA ASP A 77 -14.91 -4.80 -0.87
C ASP A 77 -15.87 -4.31 0.21
N LEU A 78 -15.39 -4.02 1.41
CA LEU A 78 -16.17 -3.36 2.47
C LEU A 78 -16.50 -1.91 2.10
N ILE A 79 -15.54 -1.14 1.59
CA ILE A 79 -15.74 0.24 1.14
C ILE A 79 -16.72 0.26 -0.05
N ARG A 80 -16.55 -0.64 -1.04
CA ARG A 80 -17.48 -0.79 -2.17
C ARG A 80 -18.90 -1.09 -1.70
N ARG A 81 -19.08 -2.09 -0.83
CA ARG A 81 -20.40 -2.50 -0.30
C ARG A 81 -21.04 -1.38 0.51
N SER A 82 -20.24 -0.71 1.33
CA SER A 82 -20.69 0.40 2.17
C SER A 82 -21.15 1.60 1.35
N VAL A 83 -20.37 2.00 0.34
CA VAL A 83 -20.74 3.09 -0.56
C VAL A 83 -21.99 2.72 -1.36
N TRP A 84 -22.05 1.50 -1.89
CA TRP A 84 -23.22 1.02 -2.62
C TRP A 84 -24.50 1.06 -1.77
N GLN A 85 -24.40 0.74 -0.47
CA GLN A 85 -25.53 0.83 0.47
C GLN A 85 -25.93 2.27 0.81
N GLN A 86 -25.02 3.25 0.73
CA GLN A 86 -25.27 4.64 1.12
C GLN A 86 -25.70 5.56 -0.03
N THR A 87 -25.12 5.38 -1.21
CA THR A 87 -25.36 6.24 -2.40
C THR A 87 -26.11 5.53 -3.52
N GLY A 88 -26.41 4.24 -3.37
CA GLY A 88 -26.99 3.44 -4.45
C GLY A 88 -26.05 3.32 -5.65
N SER A 89 -26.63 3.07 -6.83
CA SER A 89 -25.91 2.86 -8.09
C SER A 89 -25.56 4.18 -8.79
N ASP A 90 -24.84 5.10 -8.14
CA ASP A 90 -24.26 6.26 -8.83
C ASP A 90 -23.05 5.80 -9.67
N PRO A 91 -23.15 5.78 -11.02
CA PRO A 91 -22.09 5.26 -11.88
C PRO A 91 -20.85 6.18 -11.91
N ILE A 92 -21.03 7.49 -11.72
CA ILE A 92 -19.96 8.49 -11.79
C ILE A 92 -19.16 8.44 -10.48
N PHE A 93 -19.83 8.43 -9.33
CA PHE A 93 -19.17 8.26 -8.05
C PHE A 93 -18.50 6.90 -7.92
N SER A 94 -19.20 5.82 -8.30
CA SER A 94 -18.63 4.47 -8.30
C SER A 94 -17.38 4.39 -9.16
N SER A 95 -17.36 5.01 -10.34
CA SER A 95 -16.18 5.05 -11.22
C SER A 95 -15.02 5.86 -10.64
N LYS A 96 -15.31 6.97 -9.93
CA LYS A 96 -14.29 7.76 -9.22
C LYS A 96 -13.72 7.00 -8.03
N LEU A 97 -14.58 6.36 -7.23
CA LEU A 97 -14.18 5.48 -6.13
C LEU A 97 -13.36 4.31 -6.65
N ASP A 98 -13.77 3.69 -7.76
CA ASP A 98 -13.03 2.60 -8.37
C ASP A 98 -11.65 3.02 -8.83
N ARG A 99 -11.56 4.21 -9.44
CA ARG A 99 -10.29 4.81 -9.84
C ARG A 99 -9.41 5.05 -8.62
N TRP A 100 -9.96 5.67 -7.58
CA TRP A 100 -9.27 5.94 -6.31
C TRP A 100 -8.81 4.66 -5.60
N LEU A 101 -9.66 3.63 -5.51
CA LEU A 101 -9.30 2.31 -4.98
C LEU A 101 -8.21 1.63 -5.82
N LYS A 102 -8.23 1.82 -7.14
CA LYS A 102 -7.24 1.25 -8.06
C LYS A 102 -5.93 2.06 -8.12
N SER A 103 -5.91 3.34 -7.73
CA SER A 103 -4.77 4.25 -7.91
C SER A 103 -4.14 4.83 -6.65
N GLU A 104 -4.90 5.15 -5.61
CA GLU A 104 -4.41 5.84 -4.40
C GLU A 104 -4.43 4.91 -3.18
N TYR A 105 -5.52 4.16 -3.00
CA TYR A 105 -5.70 3.23 -1.87
C TYR A 105 -4.64 2.11 -1.81
N ARG A 106 -4.11 1.66 -2.96
CA ARG A 106 -3.16 0.53 -3.03
C ARG A 106 -1.80 0.79 -2.39
N PHE A 107 -1.48 2.05 -2.12
CA PHE A 107 -0.12 2.46 -1.78
C PHE A 107 0.01 3.02 -0.37
N GLU A 108 -1.12 3.20 0.31
CA GLU A 108 -1.25 3.79 1.63
C GLU A 108 -1.85 2.79 2.62
N THR A 109 -1.34 2.76 3.86
CA THR A 109 -2.05 2.06 4.94
C THR A 109 -3.27 2.90 5.32
N PHE A 110 -4.40 2.30 5.72
CA PHE A 110 -5.61 3.07 6.07
C PHE A 110 -5.34 4.21 7.07
N ALA A 111 -4.36 4.04 7.96
CA ALA A 111 -3.91 5.06 8.91
C ALA A 111 -3.25 6.29 8.27
N SER A 112 -2.67 6.21 7.06
CA SER A 112 -2.02 7.34 6.40
C SER A 112 -2.98 8.22 5.58
N ILE A 113 -4.15 7.69 5.21
CA ILE A 113 -5.16 8.35 4.37
C ILE A 113 -6.00 9.36 5.17
N LEU A 114 -5.99 9.28 6.50
CA LEU A 114 -6.72 10.24 7.34
C LEU A 114 -6.11 11.65 7.18
N PRO A 115 -6.90 12.73 7.26
CA PRO A 115 -6.36 14.09 7.18
C PRO A 115 -5.39 14.31 8.35
N HIS A 116 -4.11 14.56 8.04
CA HIS A 116 -3.11 14.92 9.02
C HIS A 116 -2.53 16.29 8.70
N ASP A 117 -2.36 17.10 9.74
CA ASP A 117 -1.54 18.31 9.67
C ASP A 117 -0.08 17.87 9.48
N ALA A 118 0.33 17.68 8.23
CA ALA A 118 1.67 17.27 7.83
C ALA A 118 2.67 18.42 8.09
N ARG A 119 2.99 18.65 9.36
CA ARG A 119 4.24 19.31 9.70
C ARG A 119 5.33 18.24 9.64
N LEU A 120 6.23 18.42 8.68
CA LEU A 120 7.52 17.72 8.55
C LEU A 120 8.44 18.10 9.73
N GLU A 121 7.97 17.91 10.97
CA GLU A 121 8.78 18.08 12.17
C GLU A 121 9.86 17.01 12.15
N ARG A 122 11.11 17.44 12.32
CA ARG A 122 12.26 16.55 12.41
C ARG A 122 12.04 15.64 13.62
N ARG A 123 11.97 14.33 13.39
CA ARG A 123 11.74 13.35 14.45
C ARG A 123 13.05 13.15 15.21
N ASP A 124 13.10 13.56 16.47
CA ASP A 124 14.23 13.27 17.37
C ASP A 124 14.17 11.79 17.78
N VAL A 125 14.76 10.93 16.95
CA VAL A 125 14.97 9.51 17.23
C VAL A 125 16.45 9.31 17.52
N GLU A 126 16.76 8.73 18.69
CA GLU A 126 18.12 8.39 19.09
C GLU A 126 18.72 7.34 18.12
N PRO A 127 19.98 7.48 17.70
CA PRO A 127 20.70 6.44 16.97
C PRO A 127 20.66 5.08 17.69
N PRO A 128 20.74 3.96 16.97
CA PRO A 128 20.69 2.64 17.60
C PRO A 128 21.92 2.36 18.45
N SER A 129 21.70 1.69 19.58
CA SER A 129 22.79 1.01 20.29
C SER A 129 23.21 -0.23 19.53
N VAL A 130 24.51 -0.38 19.30
CA VAL A 130 25.13 -1.53 18.62
C VAL A 130 25.75 -2.54 19.58
N GLU A 131 25.64 -2.34 20.89
CA GLU A 131 26.28 -3.19 21.90
C GLU A 131 25.71 -4.62 21.94
N HIS A 132 24.44 -4.76 21.55
CA HIS A 132 23.73 -6.04 21.51
C HIS A 132 24.08 -6.89 20.27
N LEU A 133 24.75 -6.30 19.28
CA LEU A 133 25.10 -6.99 18.04
C LEU A 133 26.37 -7.83 18.20
N ASP A 134 26.35 -9.03 17.64
CA ASP A 134 27.58 -9.81 17.52
C ASP A 134 28.58 -9.13 16.56
N ALA A 135 29.83 -9.58 16.57
CA ALA A 135 30.89 -8.98 15.76
C ALA A 135 30.58 -8.97 14.26
N ARG A 136 29.85 -9.97 13.76
CA ARG A 136 29.50 -10.07 12.34
C ARG A 136 28.35 -9.14 11.99
N HIS A 137 27.30 -9.08 12.81
CA HIS A 137 26.19 -8.14 12.63
C HIS A 137 26.68 -6.70 12.70
N ARG A 138 27.60 -6.41 13.62
CA ARG A 138 28.22 -5.09 13.73
C ARG A 138 28.99 -4.71 12.46
N GLN A 139 29.80 -5.59 11.91
CA GLN A 139 30.49 -5.35 10.63
C GLN A 139 29.51 -5.08 9.48
N VAL A 140 28.38 -5.80 9.42
CA VAL A 140 27.35 -5.56 8.41
C VAL A 140 26.70 -4.19 8.60
N TYR A 141 26.38 -3.83 9.84
CA TYR A 141 25.80 -2.54 10.19
C TYR A 141 26.75 -1.38 9.86
N ASP A 142 27.99 -1.45 10.30
CA ASP A 142 29.01 -0.42 10.08
C ASP A 142 29.24 -0.22 8.57
N ALA A 143 29.32 -1.31 7.79
CA ALA A 143 29.46 -1.23 6.34
C ALA A 143 28.23 -0.58 5.66
N LEU A 144 27.02 -0.77 6.20
CA LEU A 144 25.81 -0.10 5.70
C LEU A 144 25.82 1.40 6.03
N ILE A 145 26.18 1.79 7.26
CA ILE A 145 26.34 3.20 7.62
C ILE A 145 27.34 3.87 6.70
N GLU A 146 28.53 3.28 6.55
CA GLU A 146 29.62 3.89 5.79
C GLU A 146 29.22 4.17 4.34
N LYS A 147 28.26 3.41 3.80
CA LYS A 147 27.70 3.65 2.46
C LYS A 147 26.97 4.99 2.35
N PHE A 148 26.20 5.33 3.37
CA PHE A 148 25.27 6.48 3.37
C PHE A 148 25.89 7.70 4.03
N ASP A 149 26.56 7.50 5.16
CA ASP A 149 27.14 8.55 5.98
C ASP A 149 28.61 8.83 5.59
N GLY A 150 29.26 7.89 4.90
CA GLY A 150 30.70 7.98 4.60
C GLY A 150 31.57 7.51 5.76
N THR A 151 32.86 7.81 5.69
CA THR A 151 33.80 7.62 6.81
C THR A 151 33.99 8.95 7.53
N GLU A 152 34.64 8.94 8.70
CA GLU A 152 34.98 10.18 9.42
C GLU A 152 35.82 11.14 8.54
N GLU A 153 36.69 10.60 7.69
CA GLU A 153 37.54 11.37 6.79
C GLU A 153 36.81 11.83 5.53
N GLN A 154 35.74 11.13 5.12
CA GLN A 154 34.98 11.40 3.91
C GLN A 154 33.48 11.33 4.17
N PRO A 155 32.92 12.29 4.93
CA PRO A 155 31.50 12.30 5.25
C PRO A 155 30.66 12.57 4.00
N ARG A 156 29.52 11.89 3.89
CA ARG A 156 28.57 12.02 2.80
C ARG A 156 27.36 12.85 3.24
N ASN A 157 26.99 13.81 2.39
CA ASN A 157 25.79 14.60 2.59
C ASN A 157 24.64 14.01 1.77
N HIS A 158 23.56 13.63 2.45
CA HIS A 158 22.37 13.05 1.82
C HIS A 158 21.70 13.97 0.80
N HIS A 159 21.82 15.29 0.92
CA HIS A 159 21.35 16.24 -0.08
C HIS A 159 22.10 16.14 -1.42
N ARG A 160 23.26 15.48 -1.45
CA ARG A 160 24.11 15.27 -2.64
C ARG A 160 24.09 13.84 -3.16
N TRP A 161 23.27 12.96 -2.60
CA TRP A 161 23.13 11.61 -3.12
C TRP A 161 22.60 11.64 -4.55
N ASP A 162 23.18 10.81 -5.41
CA ASP A 162 22.60 10.53 -6.72
C ASP A 162 21.28 9.76 -6.57
N ALA A 163 20.49 9.71 -7.65
CA ALA A 163 19.21 9.01 -7.63
C ALA A 163 19.37 7.54 -7.19
N ALA A 164 20.44 6.87 -7.63
CA ALA A 164 20.68 5.48 -7.28
C ALA A 164 20.95 5.27 -5.78
N THR A 165 21.75 6.13 -5.13
CA THR A 165 22.03 6.03 -3.69
C THR A 165 20.79 6.38 -2.88
N ARG A 166 20.02 7.38 -3.31
CA ARG A 166 18.75 7.74 -2.70
C ARG A 166 17.76 6.58 -2.74
N ASP A 167 17.59 5.94 -3.89
CA ASP A 167 16.69 4.79 -4.05
C ASP A 167 17.14 3.61 -3.17
N GLN A 168 18.45 3.38 -3.06
CA GLN A 168 19.03 2.38 -2.16
C GLN A 168 18.70 2.67 -0.70
N PHE A 169 18.77 3.93 -0.26
CA PHE A 169 18.39 4.33 1.10
C PHE A 169 16.90 4.10 1.34
N ILE A 170 16.02 4.54 0.42
CA ILE A 170 14.58 4.38 0.53
C ILE A 170 14.20 2.90 0.63
N ILE A 171 14.72 2.07 -0.27
CA ILE A 171 14.43 0.63 -0.30
C ILE A 171 14.95 -0.08 0.95
N LEU A 172 16.18 0.24 1.40
CA LEU A 172 16.73 -0.31 2.63
C LEU A 172 15.83 0.04 3.82
N GLY A 173 15.49 1.32 3.95
CA GLY A 173 14.68 1.83 5.04
C GLY A 173 13.28 1.22 5.06
N MET A 174 12.58 1.20 3.93
CA MET A 174 11.23 0.62 3.87
C MET A 174 11.22 -0.87 4.23
N ILE A 175 12.16 -1.66 3.71
CA ILE A 175 12.26 -3.10 4.05
C ILE A 175 12.57 -3.27 5.55
N ALA A 176 13.45 -2.44 6.12
CA ALA A 176 13.82 -2.52 7.54
C ALA A 176 12.64 -2.15 8.44
N LEU A 177 11.94 -1.06 8.11
CA LEU A 177 10.76 -0.57 8.83
C LEU A 177 9.58 -1.55 8.77
N GLY A 178 9.48 -2.35 7.70
CA GLY A 178 8.49 -3.43 7.59
C GLY A 178 8.75 -4.62 8.54
N GLY A 179 9.90 -4.67 9.21
CA GLY A 179 10.24 -5.67 10.23
C GLY A 179 10.05 -7.11 9.73
N LYS A 180 9.39 -7.94 10.54
CA LYS A 180 9.16 -9.37 10.24
C LYS A 180 8.37 -9.60 8.95
N HIS A 181 7.46 -8.67 8.62
CA HIS A 181 6.66 -8.75 7.40
C HIS A 181 7.45 -8.24 6.19
N GLY A 182 8.34 -7.27 6.40
CA GLY A 182 9.08 -6.54 5.36
C GLY A 182 8.18 -5.63 4.53
N GLU A 183 8.55 -5.41 3.27
CA GLU A 183 7.88 -4.44 2.42
C GLU A 183 7.36 -5.02 1.10
N ARG A 184 6.20 -4.53 0.65
CA ARG A 184 5.58 -4.87 -0.63
C ARG A 184 6.25 -4.11 -1.78
N GLN A 185 6.47 -4.80 -2.89
CA GLN A 185 7.09 -4.21 -4.08
C GLN A 185 6.32 -2.98 -4.58
N ALA A 186 4.99 -3.06 -4.64
CA ALA A 186 4.15 -1.95 -5.06
C ALA A 186 4.34 -0.68 -4.22
N ARG A 187 4.45 -0.81 -2.89
CA ARG A 187 4.68 0.33 -1.99
C ARG A 187 6.05 0.95 -2.25
N MET A 188 7.11 0.15 -2.37
CA MET A 188 8.43 0.70 -2.72
C MET A 188 8.42 1.42 -4.06
N VAL A 189 7.82 0.83 -5.09
CA VAL A 189 7.73 1.44 -6.43
C VAL A 189 6.98 2.77 -6.40
N HIS A 190 5.90 2.85 -5.61
CA HIS A 190 5.16 4.07 -5.40
C HIS A 190 5.98 5.16 -4.71
N TYR A 191 6.65 4.84 -3.60
CA TYR A 191 7.48 5.81 -2.85
C TYR A 191 8.71 6.29 -3.63
N LEU A 192 9.16 5.51 -4.62
CA LEU A 192 10.20 5.92 -5.57
C LEU A 192 9.67 6.82 -6.70
N GLY A 193 8.36 7.09 -6.77
CA GLY A 193 7.73 7.88 -7.82
C GLY A 193 7.65 7.16 -9.17
N LEU A 194 7.69 5.82 -9.18
CA LEU A 194 7.77 4.99 -10.39
C LEU A 194 6.41 4.34 -10.78
N GLY A 195 5.32 4.63 -10.05
CA GLY A 195 4.03 3.95 -10.21
C GLY A 195 2.97 4.65 -11.08
N ALA A 196 3.20 5.89 -11.53
CA ALA A 196 2.14 6.74 -12.10
C ALA A 196 1.78 6.45 -13.58
N SER A 197 2.63 5.75 -14.33
CA SER A 197 2.41 5.49 -15.76
C SER A 197 2.17 4.01 -15.98
N GLY A 198 0.99 3.64 -16.49
CA GLY A 198 0.45 2.27 -16.61
C GLY A 198 1.23 1.24 -17.46
N GLY A 199 2.54 1.39 -17.61
CA GLY A 199 3.47 0.40 -18.16
C GLY A 199 4.77 0.22 -17.35
N ASP A 200 4.96 0.94 -16.24
CA ASP A 200 6.27 1.08 -15.56
C ASP A 200 6.53 0.03 -14.44
N HIS A 201 5.67 -0.99 -14.29
CA HIS A 201 5.84 -2.06 -13.29
C HIS A 201 7.19 -2.79 -13.42
N LEU A 202 7.66 -3.00 -14.66
CA LEU A 202 8.96 -3.60 -14.96
C LEU A 202 10.11 -2.71 -14.49
N ARG A 203 10.02 -1.40 -14.75
CA ARG A 203 11.04 -0.43 -14.31
C ARG A 203 11.11 -0.37 -12.80
N GLY A 204 9.97 -0.25 -12.11
CA GLY A 204 9.90 -0.28 -10.66
C GLY A 204 10.51 -1.55 -10.06
N SER A 205 10.12 -2.73 -10.58
CA SER A 205 10.69 -4.02 -10.15
C SER A 205 12.21 -4.09 -10.38
N ASN A 206 12.70 -3.55 -11.50
CA ASN A 206 14.13 -3.53 -11.82
C ASN A 206 14.90 -2.58 -10.91
N THR A 207 14.35 -1.40 -10.57
CA THR A 207 14.95 -0.47 -9.60
C THR A 207 15.08 -1.13 -8.23
N VAL A 208 14.01 -1.77 -7.73
CA VAL A 208 14.05 -2.50 -6.46
C VAL A 208 15.10 -3.59 -6.47
N ARG A 209 15.18 -4.35 -7.56
CA ARG A 209 16.20 -5.40 -7.73
C ARG A 209 17.62 -4.83 -7.75
N ALA A 210 17.85 -3.77 -8.54
CA ALA A 210 19.15 -3.15 -8.70
C ALA A 210 19.68 -2.58 -7.37
N ALA A 211 18.83 -1.89 -6.61
CA ALA A 211 19.17 -1.37 -5.30
C ALA A 211 19.55 -2.49 -4.31
N LYS A 212 18.74 -3.56 -4.24
CA LYS A 212 19.06 -4.73 -3.40
C LYS A 212 20.38 -5.38 -3.77
N ILE A 213 20.65 -5.53 -5.08
CA ILE A 213 21.94 -6.05 -5.57
C ILE A 213 23.09 -5.13 -5.18
N ALA A 214 22.93 -3.81 -5.34
CA ALA A 214 23.96 -2.83 -5.00
C ALA A 214 24.29 -2.86 -3.50
N LEU A 215 23.27 -2.94 -2.63
CA LEU A 215 23.44 -3.06 -1.18
C LEU A 215 24.16 -4.35 -0.79
N THR A 216 23.70 -5.50 -1.32
CA THR A 216 24.37 -6.78 -1.07
C THR A 216 25.80 -6.77 -1.60
N ARG A 217 26.06 -6.18 -2.78
CA ARG A 217 27.40 -6.09 -3.38
C ARG A 217 28.34 -5.24 -2.52
N HIS A 218 27.85 -4.12 -2.00
CA HIS A 218 28.59 -3.26 -1.07
C HIS A 218 29.02 -4.03 0.17
N LEU A 219 28.11 -4.78 0.77
CA LEU A 219 28.42 -5.62 1.93
C LEU A 219 29.41 -6.73 1.60
N ARG A 220 29.26 -7.41 0.46
CA ARG A 220 30.22 -8.43 0.02
C ARG A 220 31.64 -7.89 -0.15
N SER A 221 31.80 -6.63 -0.53
CA SER A 221 33.13 -6.00 -0.64
C SER A 221 33.74 -5.60 0.70
N ARG A 222 32.95 -5.51 1.78
CA ARG A 222 33.38 -5.02 3.10
C ARG A 222 33.46 -6.12 4.15
N VAL A 223 32.60 -7.14 4.06
CA VAL A 223 32.42 -8.17 5.08
C VAL A 223 32.78 -9.54 4.50
N PRO A 224 33.91 -10.14 4.88
CA PRO A 224 34.34 -11.45 4.40
C PRO A 224 33.29 -12.53 4.63
N GLY A 225 33.02 -13.35 3.61
CA GLY A 225 32.05 -14.44 3.70
C GLY A 225 30.58 -14.00 3.80
N PHE A 226 30.27 -12.71 3.59
CA PHE A 226 28.89 -12.25 3.50
C PHE A 226 28.20 -12.78 2.23
N THR A 227 26.96 -13.25 2.36
CA THR A 227 26.21 -13.84 1.24
C THR A 227 25.13 -12.91 0.76
N ASP A 228 24.08 -12.68 1.55
CA ASP A 228 22.93 -11.87 1.18
C ASP A 228 22.37 -11.12 2.37
N LEU A 229 21.97 -9.86 2.14
CA LEU A 229 21.29 -9.01 3.13
C LEU A 229 19.80 -9.34 3.26
N PHE A 230 19.19 -9.73 2.15
CA PHE A 230 17.74 -9.92 2.04
C PHE A 230 17.40 -11.39 1.88
N SER A 231 16.25 -11.80 2.42
CA SER A 231 15.69 -13.12 2.13
C SER A 231 15.26 -13.21 0.67
N LYS A 232 15.06 -14.44 0.18
CA LYS A 232 14.34 -14.65 -1.08
C LYS A 232 12.96 -14.00 -0.97
N ALA A 233 12.59 -13.21 -1.97
CA ALA A 233 11.29 -12.55 -2.01
C ALA A 233 10.17 -13.59 -2.19
N THR A 234 9.02 -13.35 -1.56
CA THR A 234 7.83 -14.22 -1.65
C THR A 234 6.69 -13.50 -2.38
N GLY A 235 5.79 -14.22 -3.05
CA GLY A 235 4.71 -13.60 -3.83
C GLY A 235 5.14 -13.11 -5.22
N ASN A 236 4.19 -12.53 -5.95
CA ASN A 236 4.31 -12.22 -7.39
C ASN A 236 3.92 -10.77 -7.70
N GLY A 237 4.59 -10.21 -8.72
CA GLY A 237 4.32 -8.86 -9.23
C GLY A 237 4.34 -7.80 -8.12
N ASP A 238 3.29 -6.98 -8.10
CA ASP A 238 3.08 -5.90 -7.13
C ASP A 238 2.96 -6.40 -5.68
N ARG A 239 2.47 -7.63 -5.48
CA ARG A 239 2.32 -8.28 -4.16
C ARG A 239 3.60 -8.97 -3.68
N ARG A 240 4.71 -8.85 -4.41
CA ARG A 240 5.97 -9.45 -4.00
C ARG A 240 6.48 -8.79 -2.71
N GLN A 241 6.83 -9.60 -1.72
CA GLN A 241 7.29 -9.20 -0.39
C GLN A 241 8.82 -9.32 -0.29
N HIS A 242 9.46 -8.28 0.24
CA HIS A 242 10.91 -8.18 0.42
C HIS A 242 11.21 -8.04 1.91
N ARG A 243 12.13 -8.86 2.44
CA ARG A 243 12.50 -8.86 3.87
C ARG A 243 14.02 -8.92 4.04
N PHE A 244 14.49 -8.46 5.20
CA PHE A 244 15.83 -8.78 5.66
C PHE A 244 15.98 -10.29 5.89
N LYS A 245 17.20 -10.77 5.73
CA LYS A 245 17.54 -12.16 6.08
C LYS A 245 17.69 -12.35 7.59
N ASP A 246 18.14 -11.30 8.27
CA ASP A 246 18.44 -11.28 9.70
C ASP A 246 17.67 -10.16 10.39
N MET A 247 16.97 -10.50 11.48
CA MET A 247 16.08 -9.56 12.18
C MET A 247 16.82 -8.58 13.09
N ASP A 248 17.98 -8.95 13.64
CA ASP A 248 18.76 -8.08 14.52
C ASP A 248 19.44 -6.97 13.70
N VAL A 249 19.89 -7.31 12.49
CA VAL A 249 20.32 -6.31 11.50
C VAL A 249 19.14 -5.43 11.08
N ALA A 250 17.97 -6.02 10.84
CA ALA A 250 16.79 -5.27 10.39
C ALA A 250 16.34 -4.23 11.42
N SER A 251 16.25 -4.61 12.70
CA SER A 251 15.83 -3.71 13.79
C SER A 251 16.84 -2.57 13.98
N THR A 252 18.13 -2.87 13.98
CA THR A 252 19.21 -1.87 14.11
C THR A 252 19.19 -0.90 12.92
N VAL A 253 19.06 -1.42 11.69
CA VAL A 253 18.94 -0.57 10.50
C VAL A 253 17.66 0.26 10.53
N ALA A 254 16.53 -0.30 10.99
CA ALA A 254 15.27 0.42 11.09
C ALA A 254 15.36 1.63 12.04
N GLN A 255 16.06 1.49 13.17
CA GLN A 255 16.31 2.60 14.08
C GLN A 255 17.28 3.62 13.47
N TYR A 256 18.38 3.17 12.83
CA TYR A 256 19.32 4.04 12.12
C TYR A 256 18.62 4.90 11.05
N VAL A 257 17.81 4.31 10.18
CA VAL A 257 17.16 5.07 9.11
C VAL A 257 16.14 6.07 9.64
N ARG A 258 15.59 5.85 10.85
CA ARG A 258 14.70 6.80 11.54
C ARG A 258 15.48 7.96 12.15
N SER A 259 16.63 7.69 12.76
CA SER A 259 17.50 8.73 13.36
C SER A 259 18.28 9.52 12.30
N HIS A 260 18.45 8.96 11.10
CA HIS A 260 19.22 9.59 10.03
C HIS A 260 18.48 10.83 9.46
N PRO A 261 19.18 11.95 9.13
CA PRO A 261 18.55 13.16 8.58
C PRO A 261 17.73 12.95 7.31
N ALA A 262 18.11 11.97 6.48
CA ALA A 262 17.36 11.60 5.27
C ALA A 262 16.09 10.76 5.54
N SER A 263 15.69 10.56 6.80
CA SER A 263 14.45 9.86 7.18
C SER A 263 13.20 10.51 6.55
N MET A 264 13.26 11.80 6.22
CA MET A 264 12.23 12.52 5.45
C MET A 264 11.92 11.92 4.07
N LEU A 265 12.80 11.05 3.54
CA LEU A 265 12.59 10.34 2.27
C LEU A 265 11.79 9.04 2.43
N LEU A 266 11.54 8.62 3.66
CA LEU A 266 10.86 7.37 3.99
C LEU A 266 9.37 7.62 4.24
N PRO A 267 8.51 6.59 4.04
CA PRO A 267 7.13 6.64 4.49
C PRO A 267 7.07 7.00 5.97
N GLU A 268 6.06 7.81 6.33
CA GLU A 268 5.76 7.98 7.74
C GLU A 268 5.40 6.61 8.33
N PRO A 269 6.01 6.19 9.45
CA PRO A 269 5.51 5.04 10.17
C PRO A 269 4.06 5.32 10.55
N PRO A 270 3.17 4.33 10.46
CA PRO A 270 1.82 4.48 10.97
C PRO A 270 1.94 4.94 12.42
N LEU A 271 1.29 6.06 12.76
CA LEU A 271 1.18 6.50 14.15
C LEU A 271 0.53 5.34 14.90
N THR A 272 1.31 4.69 15.76
CA THR A 272 0.79 3.64 16.64
C THR A 272 -0.34 4.22 17.47
N ALA A 273 -1.50 3.56 17.40
CA ALA A 273 -2.54 3.62 18.41
C ALA A 273 -2.09 2.93 19.71
#